data_AF-A0A2D6A011-F1
#
_entry.id   AF-A0A2D6A011-F1
#
_cell.length_a   1.000
_cell.length_b   1.000
_cell.length_c   1.000
_cell.angle_alpha   90.00
_cell.angle_beta   90.00
_cell.angle_gamma   90.00
#
_symmetry.space_group_name_H-M   'P 1'
#
loop_
_entity.id
_entity.type
_entity.pdbx_description
1 polymer ?
#
loop_
_entity_poly.entity_id
_entity_poly.type
_entity_poly.pdbx_seq_one_letter_code
_entity_poly.pdbx_strand_id
1 'polypeptide(L)'
;MSHTDLKQWLFRKADRSNPIDNPKIYYATTAILLIFLGLTFWKKPKIEGTSVNQEVAESLDLLIPKGMTAYPIPLENAEALTGMVQDFVVVDLYSASSNPPTRKLASSVRLIRAPYATDQFVALLPSDKVGALLEGQDLFRALIVPRAAPATEIESSRPDKPSNFKRRIISGGPE
;
A
#
# COMPACT_ATOMS: atom_id res chain seq x y z
N MET A 1 -12.37 -47.15 -58.60
CA MET A 1 -12.78 -45.89 -57.94
C MET A 1 -11.51 -45.16 -57.53
N SER A 2 -11.22 -44.03 -58.17
CA SER A 2 -9.92 -43.36 -58.05
C SER A 2 -9.78 -42.66 -56.68
N HIS A 3 -8.57 -42.61 -56.13
CA HIS A 3 -8.28 -41.92 -54.87
C HIS A 3 -8.56 -40.41 -54.93
N THR A 4 -8.74 -39.84 -56.13
CA THR A 4 -9.19 -38.47 -56.38
C THR A 4 -10.71 -38.29 -56.27
N ASP A 5 -11.51 -39.31 -56.59
CA ASP A 5 -12.98 -39.23 -56.52
C ASP A 5 -13.48 -39.19 -55.07
N LEU A 6 -12.79 -39.88 -54.16
CA LEU A 6 -13.15 -39.91 -52.74
C LEU A 6 -12.99 -38.53 -52.09
N LYS A 7 -11.97 -37.76 -52.51
CA LYS A 7 -11.75 -36.39 -52.02
C LYS A 7 -12.84 -35.45 -52.54
N GLN A 8 -13.22 -35.56 -53.82
CA GLN A 8 -14.28 -34.71 -54.37
C GLN A 8 -15.66 -35.03 -53.78
N TRP A 9 -15.92 -36.30 -53.43
CA TRP A 9 -17.14 -36.68 -52.73
C TRP A 9 -17.20 -36.15 -51.29
N LEU A 10 -16.08 -36.15 -50.56
CA LEU A 10 -16.01 -35.63 -49.20
C LEU A 10 -16.22 -34.11 -49.12
N PHE A 11 -15.72 -33.34 -50.10
CA PHE A 11 -15.88 -31.88 -50.10
C PHE A 11 -17.29 -31.41 -50.48
N ARG A 12 -18.09 -32.22 -51.17
CA ARG A 12 -19.42 -31.81 -51.65
C ARG A 12 -20.53 -31.85 -50.58
N LYS A 13 -20.25 -32.42 -49.40
CA LYS A 13 -21.23 -32.54 -48.29
C LYS A 13 -21.09 -31.46 -47.21
N ALA A 14 -20.15 -30.53 -47.37
CA ALA A 14 -19.90 -29.45 -46.40
C ALA A 14 -20.72 -28.17 -46.67
N ASP A 15 -21.83 -28.27 -47.42
CA ASP A 15 -22.74 -27.15 -47.67
C ASP A 15 -23.97 -27.26 -46.75
N ARG A 16 -23.74 -27.05 -45.46
CA ARG A 16 -24.81 -26.86 -44.48
C ARG A 16 -24.60 -25.52 -43.82
N SER A 17 -25.25 -24.51 -44.38
CA SER A 17 -25.75 -23.30 -43.70
C SER A 17 -24.90 -22.89 -42.52
N ASN A 18 -23.89 -22.06 -42.74
CA ASN A 18 -23.19 -21.38 -41.66
C ASN A 18 -24.25 -20.71 -40.78
N PRO A 19 -24.46 -21.12 -39.51
CA PRO A 19 -25.45 -20.51 -38.64
C PRO A 19 -25.07 -19.06 -38.25
N ILE A 20 -24.01 -18.52 -38.84
CA ILE A 20 -23.34 -17.28 -38.47
C ILE A 20 -24.17 -16.05 -38.88
N ASP A 21 -25.11 -16.15 -39.82
CA ASP A 21 -25.87 -15.00 -40.33
C ASP A 21 -27.02 -14.53 -39.42
N ASN A 22 -27.19 -15.11 -38.23
CA ASN A 22 -28.18 -14.63 -37.28
C ASN A 22 -27.57 -13.54 -36.37
N PRO A 23 -28.02 -12.27 -36.44
CA PRO A 23 -27.47 -11.19 -35.63
C PRO A 23 -27.55 -11.48 -34.12
N LYS A 24 -28.49 -12.31 -33.68
CA LYS A 24 -28.63 -12.73 -32.29
C LYS A 24 -27.44 -13.56 -31.79
N ILE A 25 -26.78 -14.31 -32.68
CA ILE A 25 -25.63 -15.15 -32.33
C ILE A 25 -24.39 -14.28 -32.04
N TYR A 26 -24.21 -13.17 -32.75
CA TYR A 26 -23.13 -12.21 -32.48
C TYR A 26 -23.25 -11.52 -31.12
N TYR A 27 -24.46 -11.16 -30.70
CA TYR A 27 -24.68 -10.61 -29.36
C TYR A 27 -24.45 -11.65 -28.27
N ALA A 28 -24.82 -12.91 -28.53
CA ALA A 28 -24.58 -13.99 -27.58
C ALA A 28 -23.08 -14.29 -27.38
N THR A 29 -22.31 -14.35 -28.47
CA THR A 29 -20.85 -14.62 -28.38
C THR A 29 -20.08 -13.46 -27.75
N THR A 30 -20.44 -12.21 -28.06
CA THR A 30 -19.82 -11.03 -27.42
C THR A 30 -20.15 -10.91 -25.94
N ALA A 31 -21.39 -11.23 -25.52
CA ALA A 31 -21.77 -11.25 -24.11
C ALA A 31 -21.01 -12.33 -23.32
N ILE A 32 -20.84 -13.53 -23.88
CA ILE A 32 -20.05 -14.61 -23.25
C ILE A 32 -18.59 -14.20 -23.09
N LEU A 33 -18.01 -13.54 -24.10
CA LEU A 33 -16.63 -13.06 -24.05
C LEU A 33 -16.43 -11.99 -22.96
N LEU A 34 -17.36 -11.05 -22.82
CA LEU A 34 -17.32 -10.02 -21.77
C LEU A 34 -17.49 -10.59 -20.37
N ILE A 35 -18.35 -11.60 -20.19
CA ILE A 35 -18.50 -12.29 -18.90
C ILE A 35 -17.21 -13.03 -18.54
N PHE A 36 -16.58 -13.72 -19.49
CA PHE A 36 -15.29 -14.37 -19.27
C PHE A 36 -14.19 -13.37 -18.91
N LEU A 37 -14.17 -12.20 -19.57
CA LEU A 37 -13.20 -11.13 -19.30
C LEU A 37 -13.44 -10.45 -17.94
N GLY A 38 -14.70 -10.32 -17.51
CA GLY A 38 -15.04 -9.80 -16.19
C GLY A 38 -14.70 -10.77 -15.06
N LEU A 39 -14.88 -12.08 -15.30
CA LEU A 39 -14.55 -13.13 -14.33
C LEU A 39 -13.04 -13.27 -14.10
N THR A 40 -12.19 -13.00 -15.10
CA THR A 40 -10.74 -13.03 -14.91
C THR A 40 -10.23 -11.89 -14.03
N PHE A 41 -10.95 -10.75 -14.00
CA PHE A 41 -10.64 -9.62 -13.12
C PHE A 41 -11.09 -9.79 -11.68
N TRP A 42 -11.89 -10.82 -11.36
CA TRP A 42 -12.34 -11.10 -10.00
C TRP A 42 -11.49 -12.10 -9.21
N LYS A 43 -10.33 -12.48 -9.76
CA LYS A 43 -9.30 -13.09 -8.94
C LYS A 43 -8.77 -12.04 -7.96
N LYS A 44 -9.43 -11.95 -6.79
CA LYS A 44 -8.85 -11.32 -5.60
C LYS A 44 -7.42 -11.87 -5.46
N PRO A 45 -6.39 -11.04 -5.25
CA PRO A 45 -5.07 -11.54 -4.95
C PRO A 45 -5.23 -12.45 -3.73
N LYS A 46 -5.04 -13.75 -3.94
CA LYS A 46 -4.91 -14.69 -2.84
C LYS A 46 -3.58 -14.29 -2.21
N ILE A 47 -3.64 -13.51 -1.13
CA ILE A 47 -2.55 -13.38 -0.19
C ILE A 47 -2.40 -14.80 0.35
N GLU A 48 -1.64 -15.61 -0.37
CA GLU A 48 -1.18 -16.88 0.14
C GLU A 48 -0.44 -16.50 1.41
N GLY A 49 -0.97 -16.92 2.55
CA GLY A 49 -0.21 -17.05 3.80
C GLY A 49 0.85 -18.13 3.63
N THR A 50 1.62 -18.03 2.54
CA THR A 50 2.90 -18.66 2.33
C THR A 50 3.72 -18.31 3.55
N SER A 51 4.36 -19.33 4.08
CA SER A 51 5.31 -19.33 5.17
C SER A 51 6.50 -18.39 4.92
N VAL A 52 6.26 -17.09 4.77
CA VAL A 52 7.26 -16.01 4.74
C VAL A 52 7.86 -15.81 6.15
N ASN A 53 7.27 -16.45 7.17
CA ASN A 53 7.63 -16.28 8.57
C ASN A 53 8.97 -16.92 8.97
N GLN A 54 9.60 -17.75 8.12
CA GLN A 54 10.84 -18.44 8.48
C GLN A 54 12.06 -17.94 7.70
N GLU A 55 11.91 -17.65 6.40
CA GLU A 55 13.05 -17.25 5.55
C GLU A 55 13.46 -15.78 5.76
N VAL A 56 12.51 -14.89 6.09
CA VAL A 56 12.80 -13.50 6.49
C VAL A 56 13.36 -13.45 7.92
N ALA A 57 12.99 -14.41 8.78
CA ALA A 57 13.51 -14.50 10.14
C ALA A 57 14.93 -15.07 10.20
N GLU A 58 15.31 -15.96 9.29
CA GLU A 58 16.67 -16.56 9.24
C GLU A 58 17.75 -15.66 8.65
N SER A 59 17.36 -14.67 7.84
CA SER A 59 18.29 -13.72 7.21
C SER A 59 18.46 -12.40 7.99
N LEU A 60 17.69 -12.24 9.06
CA LEU A 60 17.89 -11.23 10.08
C LEU A 60 18.98 -11.71 11.03
N ASP A 61 20.25 -11.44 10.68
CA ASP A 61 21.36 -11.33 11.65
C ASP A 61 21.15 -10.13 12.62
N LEU A 62 19.92 -9.62 12.70
CA LEU A 62 19.44 -8.72 13.72
C LEU A 62 19.31 -9.51 15.02
N LEU A 63 19.99 -9.03 16.05
CA LEU A 63 19.72 -9.31 17.46
C LEU A 63 18.24 -9.00 17.79
N ILE A 64 17.30 -9.84 17.34
CA ILE A 64 15.90 -9.79 17.77
C ILE A 64 15.92 -10.18 19.26
N PRO A 65 15.53 -9.28 20.17
CA PRO A 65 15.56 -9.58 21.58
C PRO A 65 14.66 -10.78 21.90
N LYS A 66 15.05 -11.59 22.89
CA LYS A 66 14.23 -12.72 23.35
C LYS A 66 12.81 -12.24 23.68
N GLY A 67 11.80 -12.94 23.16
CA GLY A 67 10.39 -12.62 23.36
C GLY A 67 9.83 -11.55 22.41
N MET A 68 10.62 -11.09 21.44
CA MET A 68 10.13 -10.29 20.32
C MET A 68 10.10 -11.10 19.03
N THR A 69 9.22 -10.68 18.12
CA THR A 69 9.07 -11.23 16.79
C THR A 69 9.13 -10.09 15.79
N ALA A 70 9.92 -10.29 14.74
CA ALA A 70 9.97 -9.45 13.55
C ALA A 70 8.81 -9.84 12.64
N TYR A 71 7.85 -8.94 12.45
CA TYR A 71 6.71 -9.18 11.57
C TYR A 71 6.65 -8.16 10.43
N PRO A 72 6.57 -8.59 9.16
CA PRO A 72 6.43 -7.67 8.04
C PRO A 72 5.07 -6.99 8.10
N ILE A 73 5.05 -5.66 8.15
CA ILE A 73 3.79 -4.90 8.20
C ILE A 73 3.60 -4.05 6.95
N PRO A 74 2.49 -4.22 6.21
CA PRO A 74 2.19 -3.36 5.08
C PRO A 74 1.71 -1.99 5.59
N LEU A 75 2.38 -0.93 5.15
CA LEU A 75 2.09 0.44 5.56
C LEU A 75 1.46 1.23 4.41
N GLU A 76 0.35 1.90 4.68
CA GLU A 76 -0.29 2.84 3.75
C GLU A 76 0.66 3.99 3.39
N ASN A 77 1.46 4.43 4.37
CA ASN A 77 2.40 5.54 4.25
C ASN A 77 3.86 5.09 4.18
N ALA A 78 4.13 3.94 3.57
CA ALA A 78 5.48 3.38 3.44
C ALA A 78 6.46 4.36 2.78
N GLU A 79 6.07 5.00 1.67
CA GLU A 79 6.93 5.94 0.92
C GLU A 79 7.38 7.13 1.77
N ALA A 80 6.48 7.70 2.57
CA ALA A 80 6.80 8.81 3.47
C ALA A 80 7.80 8.40 4.57
N LEU A 81 7.82 7.13 4.97
CA LEU A 81 8.69 6.61 6.01
C LEU A 81 10.08 6.22 5.47
N THR A 82 10.18 5.84 4.20
CA THR A 82 11.45 5.43 3.58
C THR A 82 12.53 6.51 3.65
N GLY A 83 12.17 7.79 3.65
CA GLY A 83 13.13 8.89 3.83
C GLY A 83 13.53 9.15 5.30
N MET A 84 12.71 8.70 6.26
CA MET A 84 12.86 9.01 7.69
C MET A 84 13.51 7.85 8.48
N VAL A 85 13.38 6.61 8.00
CA VAL A 85 13.97 5.44 8.63
C VAL A 85 15.39 5.21 8.10
N GLN A 86 16.38 5.57 8.92
CA GLN A 86 17.78 5.20 8.69
C GLN A 86 18.02 3.75 9.12
N ASP A 87 18.08 3.48 10.42
CA ASP A 87 18.24 2.11 10.96
C ASP A 87 16.93 1.57 11.53
N PHE A 88 16.30 2.34 12.42
CA PHE A 88 15.01 2.05 13.01
C PHE A 88 14.28 3.34 13.41
N VAL A 89 12.97 3.28 13.53
CA VAL A 89 12.14 4.36 14.07
C VAL A 89 11.13 3.81 15.06
N VAL A 90 10.68 4.63 16.01
CA VAL A 90 9.60 4.26 16.93
C VAL A 90 8.30 4.90 16.44
N VAL A 91 7.29 4.06 16.21
CA VAL A 91 6.00 4.49 15.65
C VAL A 91 4.86 3.99 16.50
N ASP A 92 3.76 4.72 16.44
CA ASP A 92 2.45 4.22 16.82
C ASP A 92 1.75 3.66 15.57
N LEU A 93 1.21 2.45 15.69
CA LEU A 93 0.48 1.79 14.60
C LEU A 93 -1.03 2.01 14.77
N TYR A 94 -1.67 2.40 13.68
CA TYR A 94 -3.10 2.62 13.58
C TYR A 94 -3.70 1.77 12.46
N SER A 95 -4.99 1.48 12.56
CA SER A 95 -5.75 0.87 11.47
C SER A 95 -5.85 1.83 10.28
N ALA A 96 -5.55 1.36 9.06
CA ALA A 96 -5.69 2.18 7.85
C ALA A 96 -7.15 2.30 7.36
N SER A 97 -8.10 1.54 7.93
CA SER A 97 -9.50 1.64 7.55
C SER A 97 -10.10 3.02 7.87
N SER A 98 -10.92 3.52 6.95
CA SER A 98 -11.75 4.72 7.14
C SER A 98 -13.06 4.42 7.88
N ASN A 99 -13.46 3.15 7.94
CA ASN A 99 -14.66 2.70 8.64
C ASN A 99 -14.46 1.25 9.13
N PRO A 100 -14.24 0.99 10.43
CA PRO A 100 -14.40 1.90 11.59
C PRO A 100 -13.34 3.01 11.67
N PRO A 101 -13.54 4.03 12.54
CA PRO A 101 -12.58 5.11 12.74
C PRO A 101 -11.18 4.60 13.08
N THR A 102 -10.17 5.32 12.60
CA THR A 102 -8.74 5.04 12.82
C THR A 102 -8.46 4.76 14.30
N ARG A 103 -8.18 3.50 14.62
CA ARG A 103 -7.93 3.02 15.97
C ARG A 103 -6.44 2.77 16.15
N LYS A 104 -5.88 3.20 17.29
CA LYS A 104 -4.53 2.82 17.69
C LYS A 104 -4.48 1.32 18.02
N LEU A 105 -3.66 0.58 17.30
CA LEU A 105 -3.49 -0.87 17.44
C LEU A 105 -2.29 -1.20 18.33
N ALA A 106 -1.20 -0.47 18.16
CA ALA A 106 -0.01 -0.61 19.00
C ALA A 106 0.67 0.74 19.23
N SER A 107 1.33 0.86 20.37
CA SER A 107 2.10 2.04 20.75
C SER A 107 3.59 1.73 20.80
N SER A 108 4.41 2.69 20.38
CA SER A 108 5.87 2.64 20.54
C SER A 108 6.50 1.37 19.96
N VAL A 109 6.03 0.96 18.78
CA VAL A 109 6.55 -0.18 18.03
C VAL A 109 7.84 0.23 17.34
N ARG A 110 8.87 -0.61 17.44
CA ARG A 110 10.11 -0.38 16.72
C ARG A 110 9.96 -0.90 15.30
N LEU A 111 10.03 0.01 14.34
CA LEU A 111 9.96 -0.26 12.92
C LEU A 111 11.38 -0.28 12.34
N ILE A 112 11.72 -1.31 11.60
CA ILE A 112 12.99 -1.46 10.90
C ILE A 112 12.74 -1.66 9.41
N ARG A 113 13.72 -1.29 8.58
CA ARG A 113 13.68 -1.58 7.14
C ARG A 113 14.01 -3.06 6.90
N ALA A 114 13.30 -3.70 5.96
CA ALA A 114 13.64 -5.06 5.56
C ALA A 114 14.99 -5.08 4.81
N PRO A 115 15.83 -6.10 4.99
CA PRO A 115 17.16 -6.16 4.38
C PRO A 115 17.12 -6.27 2.84
N TYR A 116 16.12 -6.97 2.29
CA TYR A 116 16.03 -7.24 0.85
C TYR A 116 15.07 -6.32 0.09
N ALA A 117 14.34 -5.46 0.79
CA ALA A 117 13.32 -4.61 0.19
C ALA A 117 13.28 -3.25 0.90
N THR A 118 13.57 -2.19 0.16
CA THR A 118 13.68 -0.83 0.70
C THR A 118 12.33 -0.18 1.01
N ASP A 119 11.26 -0.73 0.45
CA ASP A 119 9.86 -0.34 0.61
C ASP A 119 9.10 -1.21 1.62
N GLN A 120 9.73 -2.28 2.11
CA GLN A 120 9.14 -3.16 3.12
C GLN A 120 9.67 -2.84 4.51
N PHE A 121 8.75 -2.81 5.46
CA PHE A 121 9.05 -2.56 6.85
C PHE A 121 8.67 -3.75 7.71
N VAL A 122 9.45 -3.94 8.77
CA VAL A 122 9.25 -4.97 9.76
C VAL A 122 9.03 -4.30 11.11
N ALA A 123 7.93 -4.68 11.76
CA ALA A 123 7.64 -4.27 13.13
C ALA A 123 8.19 -5.30 14.11
N LEU A 124 8.94 -4.82 15.10
CA LEU A 124 9.36 -5.62 16.25
C LEU A 124 8.29 -5.51 17.33
N LEU A 125 7.63 -6.63 17.59
CA LEU A 125 6.50 -6.73 18.51
C LEU A 125 6.72 -7.88 19.50
N PRO A 126 6.19 -7.81 20.73
CA PRO A 126 6.08 -8.96 21.61
C PRO A 126 5.29 -10.09 20.94
N SER A 127 5.78 -11.33 21.00
CA SER A 127 5.17 -12.47 20.28
C SER A 127 3.71 -12.73 20.65
N ASP A 128 3.33 -12.43 21.90
CA ASP A 128 1.96 -12.53 22.43
C ASP A 128 0.99 -11.50 21.81
N LYS A 129 1.51 -10.36 21.33
CA LYS A 129 0.69 -9.27 20.77
C LYS A 129 0.50 -9.35 19.26
N VAL A 130 1.24 -10.23 18.57
CA VAL A 130 1.17 -10.34 17.11
C VAL A 130 -0.22 -10.78 16.66
N GLY A 131 -0.81 -11.81 17.28
CA GLY A 131 -2.13 -12.33 16.88
C GLY A 131 -3.22 -11.25 16.90
N ALA A 132 -3.33 -10.53 18.01
CA ALA A 132 -4.32 -9.47 18.18
C ALA A 132 -4.12 -8.27 17.22
N LEU A 133 -2.90 -8.07 16.71
CA LEU A 133 -2.59 -6.99 15.77
C LEU A 133 -2.98 -7.36 14.33
N LEU A 134 -2.95 -8.64 13.99
CA LEU A 134 -3.23 -9.16 12.64
C LEU A 134 -4.70 -9.52 12.41
N GLU A 135 -5.47 -9.72 13.48
CA GLU A 135 -6.89 -10.00 13.37
C GLU A 135 -7.66 -8.83 12.72
N GLY A 136 -7.98 -9.00 11.44
CA GLY A 136 -8.86 -8.11 10.69
C GLY A 136 -8.20 -6.86 10.10
N GLN A 137 -6.86 -6.82 9.99
CA GLN A 137 -6.14 -5.67 9.44
C GLN A 137 -5.23 -6.06 8.27
N ASP A 138 -5.57 -5.57 7.08
CA ASP A 138 -4.78 -5.80 5.87
C ASP A 138 -3.72 -4.71 5.65
N LEU A 139 -3.91 -3.51 6.23
CA LEU A 139 -3.04 -2.35 6.03
C LEU A 139 -2.98 -1.48 7.29
N PHE A 140 -1.78 -1.01 7.60
CA PHE A 140 -1.51 -0.20 8.79
C PHE A 140 -1.10 1.22 8.39
N ARG A 141 -1.39 2.18 9.27
CA ARG A 141 -0.87 3.54 9.18
C ARG A 141 0.08 3.77 10.34
N ALA A 142 1.31 4.19 10.06
CA ALA A 142 2.30 4.43 11.11
C ALA A 142 2.49 5.94 11.34
N LEU A 143 2.43 6.35 12.61
CA LEU A 143 2.74 7.72 13.02
C LEU A 143 4.04 7.73 13.82
N ILE A 144 5.00 8.57 13.40
CA ILE A 144 6.27 8.71 14.10
C ILE A 144 6.03 9.32 15.47
N VAL A 145 6.55 8.65 16.49
CA VAL A 145 6.57 9.20 17.84
C VAL A 145 7.88 10.00 17.97
N PRO A 146 7.83 11.34 18.09
CA PRO A 146 9.04 12.10 18.34
C PRO A 146 9.64 11.62 19.65
N ARG A 147 10.91 11.24 19.62
CA ARG A 147 11.67 11.02 20.86
C ARG A 147 11.61 12.34 21.61
N ALA A 148 11.09 12.33 22.84
CA ALA A 148 11.01 13.53 23.66
C ALA A 148 12.40 14.18 23.71
N ALA A 149 12.59 15.21 22.88
CA ALA A 149 13.74 16.07 22.95
C ALA A 149 13.57 16.90 24.23
N PRO A 150 14.67 17.28 24.93
CA PRO A 150 14.57 18.35 25.90
C PRO A 150 13.90 19.54 25.21
N ALA A 151 12.86 20.10 25.84
CA ALA A 151 11.95 21.07 25.24
C ALA A 151 12.72 22.12 24.44
N THR A 152 12.73 22.00 23.12
CA THR A 152 13.11 23.11 22.26
C THR A 152 11.94 24.08 22.35
N GLU A 153 12.11 25.11 23.18
CA GLU A 153 11.23 26.26 23.21
C GLU A 153 11.11 26.75 21.78
N ILE A 154 9.96 26.49 21.15
CA ILE A 154 9.63 27.07 19.87
C ILE A 154 9.48 28.54 20.20
N GLU A 155 10.55 29.31 19.99
CA GLU A 155 10.51 30.75 20.05
C GLU A 155 9.54 31.21 18.97
N SER A 156 8.27 31.26 19.35
CA SER A 156 7.23 31.88 18.55
C SER A 156 7.76 33.27 18.27
N SER A 157 8.07 33.55 17.02
CA SER A 157 8.34 34.89 16.55
C SER A 157 7.14 35.73 16.94
N ARG A 158 7.21 36.37 18.12
CA ARG A 158 6.33 37.47 18.48
C ARG A 158 6.46 38.44 17.32
N PRO A 159 5.38 38.78 16.61
CA PRO A 159 5.45 39.87 15.67
C PRO A 159 5.82 41.10 16.49
N ASP A 160 7.06 41.56 16.33
CA ASP A 160 7.53 42.79 16.95
C ASP A 160 6.58 43.90 16.51
N LYS A 161 5.79 44.36 17.48
CA LYS A 161 4.88 45.49 17.33
C LYS A 161 5.74 46.66 16.85
N PRO A 162 5.55 47.21 15.63
CA PRO A 162 6.42 48.26 15.13
C PRO A 162 6.32 49.47 16.05
N SER A 163 7.41 49.77 16.75
CA SER A 163 7.49 50.92 17.66
C SER A 163 7.53 52.20 16.83
N ASN A 164 6.46 52.99 16.91
CA ASN A 164 6.40 54.43 16.67
C ASN A 164 7.34 54.99 15.60
N PHE A 165 6.90 54.89 14.33
CA PHE A 165 7.41 55.72 13.25
C PHE A 165 7.06 57.20 13.52
N LYS A 166 7.96 57.91 14.19
CA LYS A 166 7.88 59.34 14.48
C LYS A 166 8.07 60.11 13.17
N ARG A 167 6.98 60.47 12.49
CA ARG A 167 7.00 61.41 11.35
C ARG A 167 7.64 62.72 11.82
N ARG A 168 8.89 62.98 11.41
CA ARG A 168 9.43 64.34 11.40
C ARG A 168 8.72 65.09 10.28
N ILE A 169 7.76 65.93 10.67
CA ILE A 169 7.27 67.01 9.82
C ILE A 169 8.44 67.99 9.69
N ILE A 170 9.00 68.11 8.49
CA ILE A 170 9.96 69.16 8.17
C ILE A 170 9.12 70.42 7.96
N SER A 171 9.03 71.26 8.99
CA SER A 171 8.61 72.65 8.82
C SER A 171 9.81 73.45 8.32
N GLY A 172 9.69 74.00 7.13
CA GLY A 172 10.67 74.92 6.56
C GLY A 172 10.09 75.62 5.35
N GLY A 173 9.26 76.63 5.60
CA GLY A 173 9.25 77.84 4.75
C GLY A 173 9.88 78.98 5.57
N PRO A 174 9.88 80.23 5.08
CA PRO A 174 9.79 80.73 3.71
C PRO A 174 11.09 81.44 3.27
N GLU A 175 11.28 81.63 1.97
CA GLU A 175 11.74 82.87 1.29
C GLU A 175 11.86 82.64 -0.21
#